data_AF-L2G492-F1
#
_entry.id   AF-L2G492-F1
#
_cell.length_a   1.000
_cell.length_b   1.000
_cell.length_c   1.000
_cell.angle_alpha   90.00
_cell.angle_beta   90.00
_cell.angle_gamma   90.00
#
_symmetry.space_group_name_H-M   'P 1'
#
loop_
_entity.id
_entity.type
_entity.pdbx_description
1 polymer ?
#
loop_
_entity_poly.entity_id
_entity_poly.type
_entity_poly.pdbx_seq_one_letter_code
_entity_poly.pdbx_strand_id
1 'polypeptide(L)'
;MTHAESTESIMDYPDGGSRAWLVVFGAWCAMIPSMGLLNSLAVLQAWLGEHELQGMPESSTGWIFSGYAFFLFFCGAQIGPVFDAHDMRLLVIPGALGIVLALVFMSLSSEFYQFFLSFSVLGGISSSLLYNPAVSAIGHWFHQKRGLATGPGGVGGVWMPLVILYLAPRIGFGWSIRVIALICAIHGAAACCLLTKRLKPEKSRGSSIDLKALKDIDYAAVALGLVLVEFAVFIPITYICSYGIHSGFGYLDAYMLNPLLNVGAVPGRFLPNYVADRFGVMNTMCTITFCCMASIFGLWLTANGSRTMTTAFAIIYGFWSGASNICQPSRNARVMFLSNRAPAKPLPRFQTNTPLDSTFDKDIRDVHLIYDYDAEDENGNPEKWRYEMWFFSEDRVVYAIHGGPMAGRINYQAATYQCIRPGELWQVNWLEETGTVCSLVYDIPNQKISTLISFSRGHWENPQAAHGDKRNPGDLARWRVLARFGHQSDRLMLSEQADIVEKFKGKGNLVPISEDAITF
;
A
#
# COMPACT_ATOMS: atom_id res chain seq x y z
N MET A 1 -17.43 29.71 -19.07
CA MET A 1 -16.82 28.37 -19.15
C MET A 1 -15.44 28.46 -18.54
N THR A 2 -15.33 28.17 -17.25
CA THR A 2 -14.07 28.16 -16.49
C THR A 2 -14.11 26.90 -15.65
N HIS A 3 -13.56 25.81 -16.20
CA HIS A 3 -13.21 24.64 -15.42
C HIS A 3 -12.00 25.03 -14.57
N ALA A 4 -12.26 25.44 -13.33
CA ALA A 4 -11.24 25.46 -12.30
C ALA A 4 -10.81 24.00 -12.10
N GLU A 5 -9.57 23.70 -12.48
CA GLU A 5 -8.88 22.48 -12.10
C GLU A 5 -8.96 22.34 -10.58
N SER A 6 -9.68 21.32 -10.15
CA SER A 6 -9.78 20.94 -8.75
C SER A 6 -8.38 20.56 -8.28
N THR A 7 -7.77 21.45 -7.52
CA THR A 7 -6.63 21.18 -6.65
C THR A 7 -6.93 19.86 -5.93
N GLU A 8 -6.10 18.84 -6.14
CA GLU A 8 -6.18 17.59 -5.38
C GLU A 8 -6.08 17.95 -3.90
N SER A 9 -7.23 18.01 -3.22
CA SER A 9 -7.26 18.16 -1.78
C SER A 9 -6.52 16.97 -1.20
N ILE A 10 -5.40 17.22 -0.53
CA ILE A 10 -4.78 16.28 0.40
C ILE A 10 -5.95 15.66 1.19
N MET A 11 -6.23 14.37 1.00
CA MET A 11 -7.35 13.69 1.64
C MET A 11 -7.12 13.77 3.15
N ASP A 12 -7.71 14.76 3.80
CA ASP A 12 -7.59 14.96 5.24
C ASP A 12 -8.45 13.89 5.92
N TYR A 13 -7.80 12.97 6.64
CA TYR A 13 -8.48 11.93 7.41
C TYR A 13 -8.74 12.47 8.82
N PRO A 14 -9.99 12.42 9.32
CA PRO A 14 -10.30 12.96 10.64
C PRO A 14 -9.57 12.23 11.77
N ASP A 15 -9.11 10.98 11.54
CA ASP A 15 -8.29 10.16 12.45
C ASP A 15 -8.75 10.20 13.93
N GLY A 16 -10.07 10.38 14.12
CA GLY A 16 -10.70 10.67 15.41
C GLY A 16 -12.10 11.30 15.28
N GLY A 17 -12.68 11.68 16.43
CA GLY A 17 -14.02 12.27 16.54
C GLY A 17 -15.12 11.26 16.91
N SER A 18 -16.15 11.73 17.64
CA SER A 18 -17.25 10.88 18.11
C SER A 18 -17.96 10.16 16.96
N ARG A 19 -18.18 10.84 15.84
CA ARG A 19 -18.78 10.25 14.64
C ARG A 19 -17.91 9.17 14.00
N ALA A 20 -16.59 9.34 13.96
CA ALA A 20 -15.69 8.34 13.40
C ALA A 20 -15.68 7.06 14.26
N TRP A 21 -15.65 7.21 15.59
CA TRP A 21 -15.74 6.07 16.51
C TRP A 21 -17.11 5.38 16.51
N LEU A 22 -18.20 6.12 16.30
CA LEU A 22 -19.53 5.51 16.09
C LEU A 22 -19.58 4.68 14.80
N VAL A 23 -18.95 5.13 13.72
CA VAL A 23 -18.84 4.35 12.48
C VAL A 23 -17.97 3.10 12.69
N VAL A 24 -16.88 3.22 13.45
CA VAL A 24 -16.05 2.05 13.82
C VAL A 24 -16.85 1.04 14.64
N PHE A 25 -17.62 1.49 15.62
CA PHE A 25 -18.51 0.62 16.38
C PHE A 25 -19.56 -0.05 15.48
N GLY A 26 -20.18 0.71 14.56
CA GLY A 26 -21.08 0.15 13.55
C GLY A 26 -20.40 -0.88 12.63
N ALA A 27 -19.14 -0.65 12.25
CA ALA A 27 -18.35 -1.58 11.46
C ALA A 27 -18.05 -2.87 12.26
N TRP A 28 -17.74 -2.77 13.55
CA TRP A 28 -17.60 -3.95 14.41
C TRP A 28 -18.90 -4.74 14.49
N CYS A 29 -20.04 -4.06 14.62
CA CYS A 29 -21.34 -4.73 14.59
C CYS A 29 -21.60 -5.45 13.26
N ALA A 30 -21.13 -4.95 12.12
CA ALA A 30 -21.23 -5.67 10.84
C ALA A 30 -20.22 -6.83 10.73
N MET A 31 -19.00 -6.65 11.27
CA MET A 31 -17.94 -7.65 11.17
C MET A 31 -18.12 -8.83 12.12
N ILE A 32 -18.71 -8.62 13.31
CA ILE A 32 -18.90 -9.65 14.34
C ILE A 32 -19.71 -10.86 13.81
N PRO A 33 -20.86 -10.70 13.12
CA PRO A 33 -21.57 -11.82 12.52
C PRO A 33 -20.72 -12.61 11.51
N SER A 34 -20.07 -11.91 10.58
CA SER A 34 -19.26 -12.55 9.52
C SER A 34 -18.04 -13.25 10.09
N MET A 35 -17.17 -12.51 10.78
CA MET A 35 -15.93 -13.05 11.31
C MET A 35 -16.16 -13.98 12.50
N GLY A 36 -17.23 -13.76 13.28
CA GLY A 36 -17.58 -14.65 14.38
C GLY A 36 -17.94 -16.06 13.90
N LEU A 37 -18.75 -16.17 12.84
CA LEU A 37 -19.07 -17.46 12.24
C LEU A 37 -17.85 -18.12 11.59
N LEU A 38 -17.04 -17.34 10.86
CA LEU A 38 -15.77 -17.82 10.29
C LEU A 38 -14.82 -18.38 11.36
N ASN A 39 -14.75 -17.72 12.50
CA ASN A 39 -13.89 -18.13 13.60
C ASN A 39 -14.50 -19.26 14.46
N SER A 40 -15.78 -19.59 14.28
CA SER A 40 -16.49 -20.68 14.96
C SER A 40 -16.56 -21.95 14.12
N LEU A 41 -15.91 -21.99 12.95
CA LEU A 41 -15.98 -23.12 12.02
C LEU A 41 -15.52 -24.44 12.67
N ALA A 42 -14.52 -24.45 13.56
CA ALA A 42 -14.10 -25.71 14.18
C ALA A 42 -15.16 -26.32 15.09
N VAL A 43 -15.88 -25.51 15.88
CA VAL A 43 -16.95 -26.05 16.73
C VAL A 43 -18.12 -26.49 15.85
N LEU A 44 -18.48 -25.71 14.84
CA LEU A 44 -19.56 -26.08 13.92
C LEU A 44 -19.23 -27.36 13.14
N GLN A 45 -18.00 -27.49 12.62
CA GLN A 45 -17.57 -28.67 11.87
C GLN A 45 -17.56 -29.91 12.75
N ALA A 46 -16.95 -29.82 13.92
CA ALA A 46 -16.88 -30.93 14.86
C ALA A 46 -18.28 -31.30 15.40
N TRP A 47 -19.17 -30.33 15.62
CA TRP A 47 -20.55 -30.61 16.06
C TRP A 47 -21.39 -31.26 14.97
N LEU A 48 -21.40 -30.70 13.76
CA LEU A 48 -22.18 -31.24 12.64
C LEU A 48 -21.71 -32.63 12.25
N GLY A 49 -20.41 -32.88 12.21
CA GLY A 49 -19.86 -34.21 11.90
C GLY A 49 -20.26 -35.27 12.93
N GLU A 50 -20.28 -34.89 14.20
CA GLU A 50 -20.57 -35.82 15.30
C GLU A 50 -22.08 -36.05 15.54
N HIS A 51 -22.97 -35.10 15.21
CA HIS A 51 -24.39 -35.19 15.57
C HIS A 51 -25.35 -35.22 14.37
N GLU A 52 -25.29 -34.21 13.51
CA GLU A 52 -26.30 -34.00 12.45
C GLU A 52 -25.98 -34.80 11.18
N LEU A 53 -24.70 -34.89 10.82
CA LEU A 53 -24.19 -35.54 9.59
C LEU A 53 -23.38 -36.80 9.91
N GLN A 54 -23.82 -37.56 10.93
CA GLN A 54 -23.18 -38.79 11.34
C GLN A 54 -23.00 -39.76 10.17
N GLY A 55 -21.81 -40.32 10.02
CA GLY A 55 -21.47 -41.29 8.98
C GLY A 55 -21.03 -40.71 7.64
N MET A 56 -21.02 -39.38 7.47
CA MET A 56 -20.39 -38.75 6.30
C MET A 56 -18.88 -38.59 6.48
N PRO A 57 -18.06 -38.76 5.42
CA PRO A 57 -16.64 -38.46 5.46
C PRO A 57 -16.35 -37.00 5.85
N GLU A 58 -15.29 -36.76 6.62
CA GLU A 58 -14.85 -35.39 6.97
C GLU A 58 -14.54 -34.54 5.73
N SER A 59 -14.05 -35.17 4.65
CA SER A 59 -13.80 -34.49 3.38
C SER A 59 -15.08 -33.93 2.76
N SER A 60 -16.22 -34.60 2.95
CA SER A 60 -17.52 -34.14 2.47
C SER A 60 -18.04 -33.00 3.34
N THR A 61 -18.04 -33.14 4.67
CA THR A 61 -18.51 -32.10 5.59
C THR A 61 -17.65 -30.84 5.53
N GLY A 62 -16.35 -30.97 5.24
CA GLY A 62 -15.42 -29.86 5.02
C GLY A 62 -15.87 -28.89 3.93
N TRP A 63 -16.60 -29.33 2.89
CA TRP A 63 -17.12 -28.45 1.82
C TRP A 63 -18.09 -27.39 2.34
N ILE A 64 -18.86 -27.69 3.39
CA ILE A 64 -19.79 -26.71 3.98
C ILE A 64 -18.99 -25.52 4.54
N PHE A 65 -17.95 -25.79 5.30
CA PHE A 65 -17.20 -24.76 6.00
C PHE A 65 -16.21 -24.03 5.09
N SER A 66 -15.55 -24.75 4.18
CA SER A 66 -14.70 -24.14 3.15
C SER A 66 -15.53 -23.31 2.16
N GLY A 67 -16.74 -23.75 1.81
CA GLY A 67 -17.68 -23.00 0.98
C GLY A 67 -18.06 -21.66 1.61
N TYR A 68 -18.32 -21.61 2.92
CA TYR A 68 -18.59 -20.35 3.62
C TYR A 68 -17.44 -19.35 3.48
N ALA A 69 -16.20 -19.80 3.76
CA ALA A 69 -15.00 -18.97 3.61
C ALA A 69 -14.80 -18.52 2.15
N PHE A 70 -14.99 -19.43 1.19
CA PHE A 70 -14.90 -19.13 -0.24
C PHE A 70 -15.87 -18.00 -0.64
N PHE A 71 -17.17 -18.13 -0.36
CA PHE A 71 -18.14 -17.10 -0.75
C PHE A 71 -17.93 -15.78 -0.01
N LEU A 72 -17.47 -15.81 1.25
CA LEU A 72 -17.14 -14.62 2.02
C LEU A 72 -16.04 -13.78 1.35
N PHE A 73 -14.95 -14.41 0.91
CA PHE A 73 -13.83 -13.69 0.27
C PHE A 73 -14.04 -13.48 -1.24
N PHE A 74 -14.54 -14.48 -1.98
CA PHE A 74 -14.70 -14.41 -3.43
C PHE A 74 -15.67 -13.29 -3.86
N CYS A 75 -16.80 -13.15 -3.16
CA CYS A 75 -17.77 -12.09 -3.46
C CYS A 75 -17.21 -10.68 -3.15
N GLY A 76 -16.15 -10.58 -2.33
CA GLY A 76 -15.50 -9.32 -2.00
C GLY A 76 -14.93 -8.59 -3.21
N ALA A 77 -14.49 -9.34 -4.23
CA ALA A 77 -13.97 -8.77 -5.48
C ALA A 77 -14.99 -7.89 -6.22
N GLN A 78 -16.28 -8.26 -6.17
CA GLN A 78 -17.36 -7.50 -6.79
C GLN A 78 -17.97 -6.45 -5.85
N ILE A 79 -17.97 -6.73 -4.55
CA ILE A 79 -18.55 -5.81 -3.55
C ILE A 79 -17.74 -4.52 -3.43
N GLY A 80 -16.42 -4.56 -3.63
CA GLY A 80 -15.58 -3.36 -3.66
C GLY A 80 -16.06 -2.31 -4.68
N PRO A 81 -16.12 -2.64 -5.98
CA PRO A 81 -16.65 -1.74 -7.00
C PRO A 81 -18.08 -1.27 -6.73
N VAL A 82 -18.96 -2.15 -6.23
CA VAL A 82 -20.35 -1.77 -5.89
C VAL A 82 -20.38 -0.78 -4.73
N PHE A 83 -19.54 -1.00 -3.70
CA PHE A 83 -19.38 -0.10 -2.56
C PHE A 83 -18.87 1.28 -2.99
N ASP A 84 -17.98 1.34 -3.98
CA ASP A 84 -17.46 2.61 -4.51
C ASP A 84 -18.54 3.37 -5.30
N ALA A 85 -19.30 2.68 -6.15
CA ALA A 85 -20.29 3.26 -7.05
C ALA A 85 -21.64 3.61 -6.39
N HIS A 86 -22.05 2.89 -5.33
CA HIS A 86 -23.37 3.02 -4.72
C HIS A 86 -23.32 3.43 -3.24
N ASP A 87 -24.49 3.64 -2.66
CA ASP A 87 -24.63 3.83 -1.22
C ASP A 87 -24.38 2.51 -0.48
N MET A 88 -23.66 2.57 0.63
CA MET A 88 -23.30 1.43 1.47
C MET A 88 -24.51 0.64 1.97
N ARG A 89 -25.65 1.31 2.20
CA ARG A 89 -26.87 0.67 2.74
C ARG A 89 -27.42 -0.40 1.81
N LEU A 90 -27.19 -0.28 0.50
CA LEU A 90 -27.58 -1.29 -0.50
C LEU A 90 -26.84 -2.62 -0.31
N LEU A 91 -25.71 -2.62 0.39
CA LEU A 91 -24.93 -3.83 0.69
C LEU A 91 -25.23 -4.34 2.11
N VAL A 92 -25.22 -3.43 3.10
CA VAL A 92 -25.34 -3.81 4.51
C VAL A 92 -26.72 -4.35 4.86
N ILE A 93 -27.80 -3.75 4.35
CA ILE A 93 -29.18 -4.20 4.65
C ILE A 93 -29.44 -5.63 4.17
N PRO A 94 -29.21 -5.98 2.88
CA PRO A 94 -29.39 -7.35 2.44
C PRO A 94 -28.41 -8.33 3.11
N GLY A 95 -27.18 -7.91 3.43
CA GLY A 95 -26.23 -8.73 4.20
C GLY A 95 -26.73 -9.04 5.61
N ALA A 96 -27.28 -8.05 6.32
CA ALA A 96 -27.80 -8.21 7.68
C ALA A 96 -29.05 -9.11 7.73
N LEU A 97 -29.96 -8.97 6.76
CA LEU A 97 -31.11 -9.86 6.63
C LEU A 97 -30.70 -11.27 6.22
N GLY A 98 -29.80 -11.36 5.24
CA GLY A 98 -29.34 -12.63 4.69
C GLY A 98 -28.60 -13.49 5.72
N ILE A 99 -27.77 -12.89 6.59
CA ILE A 99 -27.04 -13.67 7.62
C ILE A 99 -27.98 -14.24 8.70
N VAL A 100 -29.03 -13.50 9.05
CA VAL A 100 -30.04 -13.98 10.01
C VAL A 100 -30.85 -15.11 9.37
N LEU A 101 -31.28 -14.94 8.11
CA LEU A 101 -31.99 -15.99 7.37
C LEU A 101 -31.11 -17.24 7.19
N ALA A 102 -29.83 -17.09 6.88
CA ALA A 102 -28.87 -18.19 6.79
C ALA A 102 -28.84 -19.02 8.07
N LEU A 103 -28.71 -18.37 9.23
CA LEU A 103 -28.67 -19.06 10.53
C LEU A 103 -30.02 -19.69 10.90
N VAL A 104 -31.14 -19.03 10.59
CA VAL A 104 -32.47 -19.60 10.82
C VAL A 104 -32.69 -20.84 9.96
N PHE A 105 -32.33 -20.81 8.68
CA PHE A 105 -32.42 -21.98 7.80
C PHE A 105 -31.45 -23.08 8.22
N MET A 106 -30.24 -22.73 8.65
CA MET A 106 -29.28 -23.68 9.22
C MET A 106 -29.87 -24.37 10.45
N SER A 107 -30.60 -23.65 11.30
CA SER A 107 -31.25 -24.22 12.49
C SER A 107 -32.38 -25.22 12.20
N LEU A 108 -32.86 -25.25 10.95
CA LEU A 108 -33.93 -26.14 10.47
C LEU A 108 -33.40 -27.23 9.54
N SER A 109 -32.10 -27.19 9.23
CA SER A 109 -31.48 -28.11 8.29
C SER A 109 -31.16 -29.44 8.96
N SER A 110 -31.38 -30.53 8.23
CA SER A 110 -31.02 -31.90 8.64
C SER A 110 -30.15 -32.61 7.61
N GLU A 111 -30.11 -32.11 6.36
CA GLU A 111 -29.38 -32.75 5.25
C GLU A 111 -28.19 -31.90 4.78
N PHE A 112 -27.17 -32.56 4.22
CA PHE A 112 -25.94 -31.91 3.76
C PHE A 112 -26.17 -30.71 2.84
N TYR A 113 -27.01 -30.84 1.80
CA TYR A 113 -27.24 -29.74 0.86
C TYR A 113 -27.97 -28.56 1.53
N GLN A 114 -28.80 -28.82 2.55
CA GLN A 114 -29.50 -27.77 3.29
C GLN A 114 -28.50 -26.93 4.08
N PHE A 115 -27.54 -27.57 4.75
CA PHE A 115 -26.42 -26.88 5.41
C PHE A 115 -25.54 -26.12 4.40
N PHE A 116 -25.21 -26.74 3.26
CA PHE A 116 -24.38 -26.10 2.24
C PHE A 116 -25.06 -24.83 1.65
N LEU A 117 -26.34 -24.92 1.32
CA LEU A 117 -27.07 -23.76 0.75
C LEU A 117 -27.34 -22.67 1.79
N SER A 118 -27.73 -23.04 3.01
CA SER A 118 -28.06 -22.08 4.07
C SER A 118 -26.81 -21.43 4.68
N PHE A 119 -25.87 -22.24 5.17
CA PHE A 119 -24.68 -21.73 5.84
C PHE A 119 -23.63 -21.25 4.84
N SER A 120 -23.24 -22.08 3.86
CA SER A 120 -22.12 -21.76 2.98
C SER A 120 -22.47 -20.69 1.96
N VAL A 121 -23.49 -20.94 1.12
CA VAL A 121 -23.85 -20.04 0.01
C VAL A 121 -24.50 -18.77 0.56
N LEU A 122 -25.66 -18.89 1.20
CA LEU A 122 -26.41 -17.73 1.69
C LEU A 122 -25.64 -17.03 2.82
N GLY A 123 -25.13 -17.77 3.80
CA GLY A 123 -24.34 -17.21 4.89
C GLY A 123 -23.02 -16.57 4.42
N GLY A 124 -22.28 -17.19 3.50
CA GLY A 124 -21.03 -16.66 2.97
C GLY A 124 -21.22 -15.37 2.15
N ILE A 125 -22.19 -15.36 1.22
CA ILE A 125 -22.53 -14.16 0.43
C ILE A 125 -22.98 -13.02 1.36
N SER A 126 -23.86 -13.32 2.31
CA SER A 126 -24.36 -12.33 3.29
C SER A 126 -23.23 -11.78 4.16
N SER A 127 -22.31 -12.66 4.58
CA SER A 127 -21.15 -12.27 5.37
C SER A 127 -20.20 -11.38 4.59
N SER A 128 -20.06 -11.62 3.28
CA SER A 128 -19.28 -10.80 2.35
C SER A 128 -19.86 -9.38 2.21
N LEU A 129 -21.19 -9.29 2.10
CA LEU A 129 -21.95 -8.03 2.01
C LEU A 129 -21.87 -7.17 3.28
N LEU A 130 -21.58 -7.79 4.43
CA LEU A 130 -21.35 -7.09 5.70
C LEU A 130 -19.87 -6.73 5.89
N TYR A 131 -18.98 -7.71 5.69
CA TYR A 131 -17.57 -7.60 6.03
C TYR A 131 -16.83 -6.58 5.16
N ASN A 132 -16.92 -6.71 3.83
CA ASN A 132 -16.13 -5.88 2.92
C ASN A 132 -16.50 -4.38 3.02
N PRO A 133 -17.79 -4.00 3.04
CA PRO A 133 -18.16 -2.59 3.21
C PRO A 133 -17.78 -2.01 4.57
N ALA A 134 -17.81 -2.82 5.64
CA ALA A 134 -17.42 -2.39 6.97
C ALA A 134 -15.91 -2.05 7.04
N VAL A 135 -15.07 -2.94 6.49
CA VAL A 135 -13.62 -2.71 6.39
C VAL A 135 -13.32 -1.46 5.56
N SER A 136 -13.94 -1.34 4.38
CA SER A 136 -13.74 -0.17 3.51
C SER A 136 -14.21 1.14 4.16
N ALA A 137 -15.32 1.10 4.91
CA ALA A 137 -15.80 2.24 5.67
C ALA A 137 -14.78 2.71 6.71
N ILE A 138 -14.18 1.80 7.51
CA ILE A 138 -13.12 2.15 8.47
C ILE A 138 -11.95 2.85 7.74
N GLY A 139 -11.58 2.34 6.56
CA GLY A 139 -10.56 2.92 5.70
C GLY A 139 -10.84 4.38 5.28
N HIS A 140 -12.10 4.79 5.16
CA HIS A 140 -12.45 6.17 4.79
C HIS A 140 -12.32 7.18 5.94
N TRP A 141 -12.35 6.72 7.20
CA TRP A 141 -12.38 7.57 8.39
C TRP A 141 -11.02 7.67 9.08
N PHE A 142 -10.25 6.58 9.10
CA PHE A 142 -8.94 6.53 9.73
C PHE A 142 -7.87 6.29 8.67
N HIS A 143 -6.67 6.82 8.85
CA HIS A 143 -5.47 6.52 8.07
C HIS A 143 -4.35 6.03 8.98
N GLN A 144 -3.96 6.83 9.98
CA GLN A 144 -2.87 6.45 10.91
C GLN A 144 -3.31 5.42 11.95
N LYS A 145 -4.58 5.46 12.40
CA LYS A 145 -5.09 4.57 13.47
C LYS A 145 -5.94 3.40 12.93
N ARG A 146 -5.77 3.04 11.65
CA ARG A 146 -6.56 1.99 10.99
C ARG A 146 -6.45 0.64 11.70
N GLY A 147 -5.25 0.20 12.05
CA GLY A 147 -5.05 -1.08 12.74
C GLY A 147 -5.78 -1.15 14.08
N LEU A 148 -5.77 -0.05 14.86
CA LEU A 148 -6.52 0.07 16.11
C LEU A 148 -8.04 0.04 15.89
N ALA A 149 -8.50 0.69 14.82
CA ALA A 149 -9.93 0.75 14.48
C ALA A 149 -10.48 -0.59 13.97
N THR A 150 -9.68 -1.43 13.31
CA THR A 150 -10.13 -2.73 12.78
C THR A 150 -10.03 -3.86 13.80
N GLY A 151 -9.05 -3.82 14.71
CA GLY A 151 -8.69 -4.95 15.59
C GLY A 151 -9.80 -5.56 16.45
N PRO A 152 -10.70 -4.78 17.09
CA PRO A 152 -11.75 -5.34 17.95
C PRO A 152 -12.88 -6.07 17.22
N GLY A 153 -12.96 -6.00 15.88
CA GLY A 153 -14.00 -6.66 15.08
C GLY A 153 -14.01 -8.20 15.17
N GLY A 154 -12.99 -8.79 15.78
CA GLY A 154 -12.81 -10.24 15.90
C GLY A 154 -13.30 -10.88 17.20
N VAL A 155 -13.87 -10.10 18.14
CA VAL A 155 -14.39 -10.62 19.43
C VAL A 155 -15.56 -11.61 19.22
N GLY A 156 -16.23 -11.55 18.06
CA GLY A 156 -17.25 -12.51 17.63
C GLY A 156 -16.82 -13.97 17.74
N GLY A 157 -15.55 -14.26 17.44
CA GLY A 157 -15.01 -15.62 17.46
C GLY A 157 -14.82 -16.21 18.85
N VAL A 158 -14.86 -15.40 19.92
CA VAL A 158 -14.70 -15.91 21.29
C VAL A 158 -16.04 -16.36 21.86
N TRP A 159 -17.10 -15.57 21.70
CA TRP A 159 -18.38 -15.86 22.36
C TRP A 159 -19.29 -16.81 21.56
N MET A 160 -19.27 -16.77 20.22
CA MET A 160 -20.13 -17.63 19.40
C MET A 160 -19.90 -19.12 19.64
N PRO A 161 -18.65 -19.64 19.67
CA PRO A 161 -18.43 -21.04 19.95
C PRO A 161 -18.77 -21.41 21.40
N LEU A 162 -18.64 -20.48 22.36
CA LEU A 162 -19.06 -20.70 23.75
C LEU A 162 -20.58 -20.84 23.87
N VAL A 163 -21.35 -20.08 23.09
CA VAL A 163 -22.81 -20.25 23.02
C VAL A 163 -23.14 -21.65 22.52
N ILE A 164 -22.51 -22.13 21.45
CA ILE A 164 -22.75 -23.50 20.95
C ILE A 164 -22.36 -24.51 22.04
N LEU A 165 -21.19 -24.36 22.63
CA LEU A 165 -20.64 -25.29 23.63
C LEU A 165 -21.55 -25.48 24.85
N TYR A 166 -22.08 -24.39 25.42
CA TYR A 166 -22.87 -24.46 26.65
C TYR A 166 -24.38 -24.59 26.43
N LEU A 167 -24.88 -24.07 25.31
CA LEU A 167 -26.31 -24.02 25.04
C LEU A 167 -26.78 -25.22 24.21
N ALA A 168 -25.98 -25.73 23.27
CA ALA A 168 -26.39 -26.85 22.42
C ALA A 168 -26.73 -28.13 23.21
N PRO A 169 -25.97 -28.51 24.27
CA PRO A 169 -26.33 -29.66 25.10
C PRO A 169 -27.60 -29.47 25.95
N ARG A 170 -28.04 -28.22 26.19
CA ARG A 170 -29.17 -27.92 27.10
C ARG A 170 -30.49 -27.70 26.36
N ILE A 171 -30.46 -26.96 25.26
CA ILE A 171 -31.66 -26.56 24.51
C ILE A 171 -31.67 -27.08 23.06
N GLY A 172 -30.64 -27.84 22.67
CA GLY A 172 -30.46 -28.35 21.32
C GLY A 172 -29.70 -27.40 20.40
N PHE A 173 -29.13 -27.97 19.34
CA PHE A 173 -28.33 -27.23 18.35
C PHE A 173 -29.16 -26.16 17.63
N GLY A 174 -30.35 -26.50 17.12
CA GLY A 174 -31.20 -25.55 16.40
C GLY A 174 -31.55 -24.30 17.21
N TRP A 175 -31.92 -24.44 18.49
CA TRP A 175 -32.21 -23.28 19.34
C TRP A 175 -30.95 -22.45 19.66
N SER A 176 -29.80 -23.11 19.81
CA SER A 176 -28.53 -22.41 20.03
C SER A 176 -28.14 -21.54 18.83
N ILE A 177 -28.32 -22.06 17.61
CA ILE A 177 -28.11 -21.28 16.38
C ILE A 177 -29.12 -20.12 16.26
N ARG A 178 -30.38 -20.29 16.70
CA ARG A 178 -31.36 -19.18 16.73
C ARG A 178 -31.00 -18.09 17.73
N VAL A 179 -30.41 -18.43 18.88
CA VAL A 179 -29.87 -17.45 19.83
C VAL A 179 -28.74 -16.66 19.17
N ILE A 180 -27.82 -17.32 18.45
CA ILE A 180 -26.77 -16.64 17.68
C ILE A 180 -27.39 -15.76 16.59
N ALA A 181 -28.41 -16.24 15.87
CA ALA A 181 -29.12 -15.48 14.85
C ALA A 181 -29.75 -14.20 15.41
N LEU A 182 -30.35 -14.25 16.61
CA LEU A 182 -30.90 -13.08 17.30
C LEU A 182 -29.81 -12.07 17.66
N ILE A 183 -28.67 -12.54 18.18
CA ILE A 183 -27.53 -11.67 18.48
C ILE A 183 -26.99 -11.03 17.19
N CYS A 184 -26.87 -11.80 16.10
CA CYS A 184 -26.49 -11.29 14.78
C CYS A 184 -27.50 -10.26 14.25
N ALA A 185 -28.81 -10.44 14.50
CA ALA A 185 -29.83 -9.48 14.10
C ALA A 185 -29.69 -8.14 14.84
N ILE A 186 -29.39 -8.17 16.14
CA ILE A 186 -29.13 -6.96 16.94
C ILE A 186 -27.90 -6.21 16.40
N HIS A 187 -26.82 -6.94 16.14
CA HIS A 187 -25.60 -6.36 15.57
C HIS A 187 -25.84 -5.83 14.15
N GLY A 188 -26.57 -6.56 13.31
CA GLY A 188 -26.94 -6.14 11.95
C GLY A 188 -27.80 -4.86 11.95
N ALA A 189 -28.77 -4.76 12.86
CA ALA A 189 -29.60 -3.56 13.01
C ALA A 189 -28.76 -2.34 13.46
N ALA A 190 -27.85 -2.54 14.43
CA ALA A 190 -26.91 -1.49 14.86
C ALA A 190 -25.99 -1.06 13.70
N ALA A 191 -25.47 -2.01 12.93
CA ALA A 191 -24.66 -1.74 11.75
C ALA A 191 -25.41 -0.91 10.71
N CYS A 192 -26.66 -1.25 10.37
CA CYS A 192 -27.48 -0.48 9.43
C CYS A 192 -27.72 0.97 9.87
N CYS A 193 -27.80 1.21 11.18
CA CYS A 193 -28.04 2.55 11.73
C CYS A 193 -26.77 3.41 11.81
N LEU A 194 -25.63 2.79 12.15
CA LEU A 194 -24.39 3.50 12.50
C LEU A 194 -23.41 3.63 11.34
N LEU A 195 -23.39 2.66 10.41
CA LEU A 195 -22.46 2.69 9.29
C LEU A 195 -22.81 3.78 8.29
N THR A 196 -21.83 4.65 8.02
CA THR A 196 -21.99 5.76 7.09
C THR A 196 -20.76 5.89 6.19
N LYS A 197 -21.00 6.00 4.88
CA LYS A 197 -19.95 6.30 3.89
C LYS A 197 -19.62 7.81 3.93
N ARG A 198 -18.34 8.15 4.08
CA ARG A 198 -17.87 9.55 4.07
C ARG A 198 -17.69 10.11 2.65
N LEU A 199 -17.12 9.31 1.75
CA LEU A 199 -16.80 9.72 0.39
C LEU A 199 -18.04 9.67 -0.51
N LYS A 200 -18.21 10.67 -1.37
CA LYS A 200 -19.30 10.68 -2.36
C LYS A 200 -19.12 9.53 -3.35
N PRO A 201 -20.20 8.86 -3.80
CA PRO A 201 -20.11 7.80 -4.80
C PRO A 201 -19.49 8.33 -6.09
N GLU A 202 -18.40 7.72 -6.54
CA GLU A 202 -17.72 8.11 -7.77
C GLU A 202 -18.21 7.21 -8.91
N LYS A 203 -19.11 7.73 -9.75
CA LYS A 203 -19.74 6.96 -10.86
C LYS A 203 -18.78 6.64 -12.02
N SER A 204 -17.52 7.08 -11.96
CA SER A 204 -16.59 7.13 -13.10
C SER A 204 -15.66 5.91 -13.25
N ARG A 205 -15.58 5.00 -12.27
CA ARG A 205 -14.71 3.82 -12.35
C ARG A 205 -15.51 2.57 -12.72
N GLY A 206 -15.24 2.03 -13.91
CA GLY A 206 -15.83 0.78 -14.38
C GLY A 206 -15.60 -0.37 -13.40
N SER A 207 -16.63 -1.18 -13.18
CA SER A 207 -16.69 -2.23 -12.15
C SER A 207 -16.00 -3.54 -12.53
N SER A 208 -14.93 -3.49 -13.33
CA SER A 208 -14.26 -4.69 -13.83
C SER A 208 -12.96 -4.96 -13.08
N ILE A 209 -12.77 -6.21 -12.66
CA ILE A 209 -11.53 -6.72 -12.08
C ILE A 209 -10.41 -6.61 -13.14
N ASP A 210 -9.36 -5.83 -12.87
CA ASP A 210 -8.23 -5.71 -13.79
C ASP A 210 -7.22 -6.85 -13.58
N LEU A 211 -7.42 -7.94 -14.31
CA LEU A 211 -6.52 -9.10 -14.29
C LEU A 211 -5.13 -8.80 -14.89
N LYS A 212 -4.93 -7.62 -15.52
CA LYS A 212 -3.63 -7.25 -16.07
C LYS A 212 -2.56 -7.07 -14.99
N ALA A 213 -2.94 -6.82 -13.74
CA ALA A 213 -2.02 -6.73 -12.62
C ALA A 213 -1.23 -8.03 -12.40
N LEU A 214 -1.80 -9.20 -12.74
CA LEU A 214 -1.13 -10.51 -12.63
C LEU A 214 0.01 -10.72 -13.63
N LYS A 215 0.22 -9.79 -14.58
CA LYS A 215 1.35 -9.85 -15.51
C LYS A 215 2.66 -9.38 -14.87
N ASP A 216 2.59 -8.61 -13.79
CA ASP A 216 3.76 -8.22 -13.00
C ASP A 216 4.18 -9.42 -12.13
N ILE A 217 5.43 -9.86 -12.28
CA ILE A 217 5.94 -11.06 -11.61
C ILE A 217 6.02 -10.87 -10.10
N ASP A 218 6.32 -9.67 -9.63
CA ASP A 218 6.40 -9.35 -8.20
C ASP A 218 5.00 -9.43 -7.58
N TYR A 219 4.00 -8.90 -8.29
CA TYR A 219 2.60 -9.00 -7.86
C TYR A 219 2.10 -10.44 -7.88
N ALA A 220 2.40 -11.20 -8.95
CA ALA A 220 2.01 -12.59 -9.06
C ALA A 220 2.64 -13.46 -7.95
N ALA A 221 3.92 -13.23 -7.63
CA ALA A 221 4.62 -13.95 -6.57
C ALA A 221 4.01 -13.67 -5.18
N VAL A 222 3.71 -12.41 -4.86
CA VAL A 222 3.04 -12.04 -3.61
C VAL A 222 1.62 -12.60 -3.54
N ALA A 223 0.85 -12.52 -4.63
CA ALA A 223 -0.50 -13.07 -4.69
C ALA A 223 -0.50 -14.59 -4.49
N LEU A 224 0.43 -15.32 -5.12
CA LEU A 224 0.59 -16.76 -4.91
C LEU A 224 0.98 -17.08 -3.47
N GLY A 225 1.90 -16.32 -2.89
CA GLY A 225 2.28 -16.45 -1.48
C GLY A 225 1.09 -16.30 -0.53
N LEU A 226 0.24 -15.28 -0.76
CA LEU A 226 -0.98 -15.07 0.02
C LEU A 226 -1.96 -16.24 -0.11
N VAL A 227 -2.16 -16.78 -1.32
CA VAL A 227 -3.01 -17.96 -1.54
C VAL A 227 -2.51 -19.15 -0.72
N LEU A 228 -1.20 -19.40 -0.71
CA LEU A 228 -0.60 -20.51 0.04
C LEU A 228 -0.72 -20.31 1.57
N VAL A 229 -0.51 -19.09 2.06
CA VAL A 229 -0.64 -18.76 3.48
C VAL A 229 -2.09 -18.93 3.93
N GLU A 230 -3.06 -18.38 3.20
CA GLU A 230 -4.48 -18.52 3.53
C GLU A 230 -4.92 -19.98 3.51
N PHE A 231 -4.48 -20.76 2.50
CA PHE A 231 -4.74 -22.20 2.45
C PHE A 231 -4.26 -22.93 3.71
N ALA A 232 -3.05 -22.60 4.19
CA ALA A 232 -2.50 -23.18 5.41
C ALA A 232 -3.22 -22.71 6.69
N VAL A 233 -3.70 -21.46 6.72
CA VAL A 233 -4.29 -20.85 7.93
C VAL A 233 -5.65 -21.44 8.30
N PHE A 234 -6.48 -21.78 7.31
CA PHE A 234 -7.83 -22.30 7.59
C PHE A 234 -7.84 -23.74 8.11
N ILE A 235 -6.78 -24.53 7.90
CA ILE A 235 -6.73 -25.93 8.32
C ILE A 235 -6.78 -26.06 9.86
N PRO A 236 -5.88 -25.45 10.64
CA PRO A 236 -5.99 -25.52 12.10
C PRO A 236 -7.26 -24.85 12.63
N ILE A 237 -7.67 -23.73 12.03
CA ILE A 237 -8.88 -22.98 12.47
C ILE A 237 -10.15 -23.82 12.34
N THR A 238 -10.19 -24.77 11.38
CA THR A 238 -11.37 -25.61 11.13
C THR A 238 -11.29 -26.97 11.80
N TYR A 239 -10.12 -27.61 11.88
CA TYR A 239 -10.04 -29.02 12.29
C TYR A 239 -9.52 -29.25 13.72
N ILE A 240 -9.11 -28.20 14.45
CA ILE A 240 -8.51 -28.38 15.80
C ILE A 240 -9.46 -29.05 16.81
N CYS A 241 -10.76 -28.77 16.74
CA CYS A 241 -11.75 -29.41 17.63
C CYS A 241 -11.94 -30.90 17.29
N SER A 242 -12.09 -31.23 16.01
CA SER A 242 -12.21 -32.63 15.56
C SER A 242 -10.97 -33.45 15.87
N TYR A 243 -9.78 -32.86 15.73
CA TYR A 243 -8.54 -33.47 16.20
C TYR A 243 -8.56 -33.76 17.70
N GLY A 244 -9.08 -32.84 18.52
CA GLY A 244 -9.24 -33.04 19.96
C GLY A 244 -10.15 -34.22 20.29
N ILE A 245 -11.30 -34.31 19.61
CA ILE A 245 -12.25 -35.43 19.77
C ILE A 245 -11.58 -36.76 19.38
N HIS A 246 -10.96 -36.82 18.19
CA HIS A 246 -10.26 -38.02 17.72
C HIS A 246 -9.09 -38.43 18.62
N SER A 247 -8.43 -37.47 19.27
CA SER A 247 -7.34 -37.73 20.24
C SER A 247 -7.85 -38.18 21.62
N GLY A 248 -9.15 -38.39 21.80
CA GLY A 248 -9.76 -38.87 23.04
C GLY A 248 -9.98 -37.78 24.11
N PHE A 249 -10.07 -36.51 23.71
CA PHE A 249 -10.43 -35.45 24.65
C PHE A 249 -11.92 -35.53 24.94
N GLY A 250 -12.35 -35.08 26.14
CA GLY A 250 -13.78 -34.91 26.39
C GLY A 250 -14.35 -33.84 25.44
N TYR A 251 -15.61 -33.99 25.01
CA TYR A 251 -16.25 -33.03 24.10
C TYR A 251 -16.12 -31.57 24.55
N LEU A 252 -16.26 -31.31 25.86
CA LEU A 252 -16.09 -29.98 26.43
C LEU A 252 -14.67 -29.42 26.20
N ASP A 253 -13.64 -30.23 26.47
CA ASP A 253 -12.24 -29.84 26.30
C ASP A 253 -11.89 -29.61 24.82
N ALA A 254 -12.39 -30.49 23.93
CA ALA A 254 -12.13 -30.40 22.50
C ALA A 254 -12.76 -29.15 21.87
N TYR A 255 -14.01 -28.84 22.20
CA TYR A 255 -14.68 -27.63 21.70
C TYR A 255 -14.10 -26.35 22.32
N MET A 256 -13.55 -26.40 23.55
CA MET A 256 -12.89 -25.25 24.19
C MET A 256 -11.62 -24.78 23.45
N LEU A 257 -10.99 -25.64 22.64
CA LEU A 257 -9.81 -25.29 21.85
C LEU A 257 -10.07 -24.12 20.90
N ASN A 258 -11.27 -24.01 20.33
CA ASN A 258 -11.60 -22.94 19.37
C ASN A 258 -11.77 -21.56 20.04
N PRO A 259 -12.51 -21.40 21.16
CA PRO A 259 -12.48 -20.17 21.95
C PRO A 259 -11.07 -19.77 22.38
N LEU A 260 -10.22 -20.72 22.82
CA LEU A 260 -8.84 -20.44 23.23
C LEU A 260 -7.98 -19.94 22.08
N LEU A 261 -8.13 -20.52 20.89
CA LEU A 261 -7.50 -20.03 19.66
C LEU A 261 -7.92 -18.59 19.36
N ASN A 262 -9.21 -18.30 19.47
CA ASN A 262 -9.75 -16.96 19.24
C ASN A 262 -9.26 -15.94 20.28
N VAL A 263 -9.13 -16.33 21.55
CA VAL A 263 -8.54 -15.50 22.60
C VAL A 263 -7.09 -15.15 22.27
N GLY A 264 -6.31 -16.10 21.74
CA GLY A 264 -4.96 -15.83 21.23
C GLY A 264 -4.97 -14.87 20.03
N ALA A 265 -5.94 -15.04 19.12
CA ALA A 265 -6.03 -14.23 17.90
C ALA A 265 -6.38 -12.76 18.14
N VAL A 266 -7.07 -12.43 19.23
CA VAL A 266 -7.40 -11.03 19.56
C VAL A 266 -6.12 -10.15 19.68
N PRO A 267 -5.16 -10.40 20.57
CA PRO A 267 -3.91 -9.63 20.62
C PRO A 267 -3.06 -9.79 19.35
N GLY A 268 -3.15 -10.95 18.69
CA GLY A 268 -2.52 -11.22 17.39
C GLY A 268 -2.99 -10.29 16.26
N ARG A 269 -4.20 -9.73 16.36
CA ARG A 269 -4.72 -8.73 15.41
C ARG A 269 -4.21 -7.31 15.68
N PHE A 270 -3.57 -7.04 16.82
CA PHE A 270 -3.07 -5.70 17.16
C PHE A 270 -1.54 -5.61 17.07
N LEU A 271 -0.84 -6.51 17.76
CA LEU A 271 0.61 -6.40 18.00
C LEU A 271 1.43 -6.50 16.69
N PRO A 272 1.25 -7.54 15.86
CA PRO A 272 1.94 -7.63 14.57
C PRO A 272 1.60 -6.52 13.57
N ASN A 273 0.37 -5.99 13.58
CA ASN A 273 0.01 -4.82 12.76
C ASN A 273 0.85 -3.59 13.16
N TYR A 274 1.03 -3.37 14.45
CA TYR A 274 1.90 -2.30 14.96
C TYR A 274 3.39 -2.52 14.62
N VAL A 275 3.85 -3.76 14.61
CA VAL A 275 5.22 -4.12 14.20
C VAL A 275 5.41 -3.91 12.69
N ALA A 276 4.40 -4.22 11.87
CA ALA A 276 4.44 -4.05 10.42
C ALA A 276 4.65 -2.60 9.99
N ASP A 277 4.11 -1.64 10.74
CA ASP A 277 4.30 -0.21 10.50
C ASP A 277 5.77 0.24 10.66
N ARG A 278 6.58 -0.51 11.44
CA ARG A 278 7.99 -0.18 11.72
C ARG A 278 8.99 -1.01 10.91
N PHE A 279 8.74 -2.31 10.75
CA PHE A 279 9.68 -3.25 10.13
C PHE A 279 9.32 -3.60 8.68
N GLY A 280 8.21 -3.07 8.18
CA GLY A 280 7.68 -3.37 6.86
C GLY A 280 6.73 -4.57 6.87
N VAL A 281 5.71 -4.48 6.01
CA VAL A 281 4.63 -5.49 5.91
C VAL A 281 5.19 -6.85 5.48
N MET A 282 6.05 -6.89 4.46
CA MET A 282 6.55 -8.17 3.94
C MET A 282 7.41 -8.93 4.96
N ASN A 283 8.33 -8.25 5.64
CA ASN A 283 9.18 -8.85 6.68
C ASN A 283 8.33 -9.40 7.84
N THR A 284 7.29 -8.66 8.22
CA THR A 284 6.37 -9.05 9.29
C THR A 284 5.55 -10.28 8.87
N MET A 285 5.05 -10.32 7.63
CA MET A 285 4.35 -11.49 7.09
C MET A 285 5.22 -12.74 7.07
N CYS A 286 6.49 -12.64 6.61
CA CYS A 286 7.41 -13.78 6.64
C CYS A 286 7.65 -14.29 8.07
N THR A 287 7.78 -13.39 9.04
CA THR A 287 7.99 -13.73 10.45
C THR A 287 6.77 -14.45 11.02
N ILE A 288 5.56 -13.96 10.74
CA ILE A 288 4.31 -14.60 11.18
C ILE A 288 4.17 -15.98 10.58
N THR A 289 4.36 -16.12 9.27
CA THR A 289 4.27 -17.41 8.57
C THR A 289 5.27 -18.41 9.14
N PHE A 290 6.50 -17.97 9.43
CA PHE A 290 7.51 -18.80 10.08
C PHE A 290 7.09 -19.25 11.48
N CYS A 291 6.52 -18.34 12.30
CA CYS A 291 6.05 -18.69 13.65
C CYS A 291 4.84 -19.63 13.62
N CYS A 292 3.89 -19.43 12.70
CA CYS A 292 2.79 -20.35 12.44
C CYS A 292 3.33 -21.74 12.07
N MET A 293 4.26 -21.81 11.11
CA MET A 293 4.91 -23.05 10.70
C MET A 293 5.60 -23.75 11.89
N ALA A 294 6.40 -23.01 12.66
CA ALA A 294 7.09 -23.54 13.84
C ALA A 294 6.10 -24.08 14.89
N SER A 295 4.97 -23.41 15.11
CA SER A 295 3.95 -23.90 16.05
C SER A 295 3.26 -25.18 15.56
N ILE A 296 3.01 -25.31 14.25
CA ILE A 296 2.41 -26.52 13.67
C ILE A 296 3.36 -27.71 13.84
N PHE A 297 4.61 -27.58 13.41
CA PHE A 297 5.59 -28.68 13.48
C PHE A 297 6.06 -28.96 14.90
N GLY A 298 6.22 -27.93 15.73
CA GLY A 298 6.78 -28.04 17.07
C GLY A 298 5.78 -28.45 18.15
N LEU A 299 4.50 -28.07 18.01
CA LEU A 299 3.46 -28.33 19.01
C LEU A 299 2.35 -29.26 18.51
N TRP A 300 1.76 -28.99 17.34
CA TRP A 300 0.58 -29.76 16.90
C TRP A 300 0.96 -31.16 16.40
N LEU A 301 1.98 -31.25 15.53
CA LEU A 301 2.44 -32.53 14.99
C LEU A 301 3.00 -33.47 16.08
N THR A 302 3.65 -32.90 17.08
CA THR A 302 4.29 -33.62 18.19
C THR A 302 3.35 -33.86 19.38
N ALA A 303 2.13 -33.33 19.35
CA ALA A 303 1.22 -33.38 20.50
C ALA A 303 0.90 -34.82 20.92
N ASN A 304 0.79 -35.76 19.97
CA ASN A 304 0.51 -37.19 20.22
C ASN A 304 -0.61 -37.44 21.25
N GLY A 305 -1.70 -36.66 21.20
CA GLY A 305 -2.81 -36.74 22.15
C GLY A 305 -2.62 -36.00 23.48
N SER A 306 -1.53 -35.26 23.67
CA SER A 306 -1.30 -34.44 24.86
C SER A 306 -2.20 -33.20 24.89
N ARG A 307 -3.08 -33.13 25.89
CA ARG A 307 -3.98 -31.97 26.11
C ARG A 307 -3.24 -30.66 26.25
N THR A 308 -2.12 -30.66 26.98
CA THR A 308 -1.34 -29.46 27.26
C THR A 308 -0.71 -28.90 25.98
N MET A 309 -0.14 -29.75 25.14
CA MET A 309 0.51 -29.32 23.90
C MET A 309 -0.50 -28.80 22.88
N THR A 310 -1.63 -29.49 22.70
CA THR A 310 -2.70 -29.04 21.81
C THR A 310 -3.31 -27.70 22.28
N THR A 311 -3.46 -27.51 23.59
CA THR A 311 -3.95 -26.25 24.15
C THR A 311 -2.95 -25.11 23.97
N ALA A 312 -1.67 -25.36 24.23
CA ALA A 312 -0.61 -24.38 23.97
C ALA A 312 -0.53 -24.01 22.49
N PHE A 313 -0.66 -25.00 21.59
CA PHE A 313 -0.76 -24.79 20.16
C PHE A 313 -1.93 -23.86 19.82
N ALA A 314 -3.13 -24.13 20.30
CA ALA A 314 -4.31 -23.31 19.99
C ALA A 314 -4.09 -21.82 20.32
N ILE A 315 -3.52 -21.51 21.49
CA ILE A 315 -3.28 -20.13 21.92
C ILE A 315 -2.15 -19.46 21.10
N ILE A 316 -1.01 -20.14 20.96
CA ILE A 316 0.16 -19.59 20.25
C ILE A 316 -0.14 -19.42 18.76
N TYR A 317 -0.73 -20.45 18.15
CA TYR A 317 -1.17 -20.40 16.76
C TYR A 317 -2.24 -19.33 16.57
N GLY A 318 -3.19 -19.21 17.50
CA GLY A 318 -4.18 -18.12 17.50
C GLY A 318 -3.52 -16.75 17.42
N PHE A 319 -2.51 -16.47 18.25
CA PHE A 319 -1.78 -15.21 18.24
C PHE A 319 -1.13 -14.91 16.88
N TRP A 320 -0.40 -15.87 16.30
CA TRP A 320 0.28 -15.63 15.02
C TRP A 320 -0.69 -15.62 13.84
N SER A 321 -1.67 -16.51 13.80
CA SER A 321 -2.66 -16.57 12.73
C SER A 321 -3.61 -15.37 12.71
N GLY A 322 -3.93 -14.78 13.88
CA GLY A 322 -4.75 -13.56 13.96
C GLY A 322 -4.14 -12.38 13.17
N ALA A 323 -2.82 -12.40 12.99
CA ALA A 323 -2.05 -11.39 12.28
C ALA A 323 -2.11 -11.51 10.75
N SER A 324 -2.64 -12.61 10.17
CA SER A 324 -2.66 -12.79 8.71
C SER A 324 -3.43 -11.68 7.97
N ASN A 325 -4.36 -11.01 8.66
CA ASN A 325 -5.15 -9.89 8.14
C ASN A 325 -4.36 -8.58 7.93
N ILE A 326 -3.05 -8.54 8.19
CA ILE A 326 -2.17 -7.38 7.90
C ILE A 326 -2.29 -6.92 6.44
N CYS A 327 -2.66 -7.82 5.53
CA CYS A 327 -2.70 -7.57 4.08
C CYS A 327 -4.00 -6.91 3.57
N GLN A 328 -4.84 -6.32 4.43
CA GLN A 328 -5.85 -5.38 3.91
C GLN A 328 -5.15 -4.11 3.44
N PRO A 329 -5.46 -3.59 2.23
CA PRO A 329 -4.62 -2.67 1.46
C PRO A 329 -4.43 -1.33 2.18
N SER A 330 -3.53 -1.33 3.14
CA SER A 330 -3.12 -0.21 3.93
C SER A 330 -1.72 0.12 3.46
N ARG A 331 -1.61 1.31 2.87
CA ARG A 331 -0.38 1.98 2.44
C ARG A 331 0.40 1.34 1.27
N ASN A 332 0.58 0.03 1.22
CA ASN A 332 1.61 -0.57 0.37
C ASN A 332 1.13 -0.99 -1.01
N ALA A 333 -0.13 -1.39 -1.19
CA ALA A 333 -0.65 -1.71 -2.52
C ALA A 333 -0.54 -0.47 -3.44
N ARG A 334 -0.99 0.71 -2.98
CA ARG A 334 -0.86 1.95 -3.76
C ARG A 334 0.59 2.39 -4.00
N VAL A 335 1.49 2.21 -3.03
CA VAL A 335 2.92 2.56 -3.19
C VAL A 335 3.62 1.59 -4.15
N MET A 336 3.31 0.30 -4.08
CA MET A 336 3.77 -0.73 -5.04
C MET A 336 3.24 -0.45 -6.46
N PHE A 337 1.99 0.03 -6.58
CA PHE A 337 1.38 0.38 -7.88
C PHE A 337 1.85 1.71 -8.47
N LEU A 338 2.27 2.68 -7.66
CA LEU A 338 2.88 3.92 -8.15
C LEU A 338 4.35 3.71 -8.56
N SER A 339 5.04 2.75 -7.94
CA SER A 339 6.44 2.43 -8.22
C SER A 339 6.66 1.67 -9.53
N ASN A 340 5.71 0.83 -9.97
CA ASN A 340 5.94 -0.14 -11.07
C ASN A 340 5.23 0.17 -12.40
N ARG A 341 4.54 1.32 -12.55
CA ARG A 341 4.11 1.74 -13.88
C ARG A 341 5.31 2.26 -14.66
N ALA A 342 5.87 1.41 -15.53
CA ALA A 342 6.71 1.89 -16.62
C ALA A 342 5.92 3.00 -17.36
N PRO A 343 6.41 4.24 -17.41
CA PRO A 343 5.70 5.30 -18.09
C PRO A 343 5.57 4.91 -19.56
N ALA A 344 4.33 4.86 -20.08
CA ALA A 344 4.03 4.42 -21.44
C ALA A 344 4.64 5.34 -22.52
N LYS A 345 5.24 6.46 -22.11
CA LYS A 345 5.94 7.41 -22.96
C LYS A 345 7.04 8.11 -22.14
N PRO A 346 8.28 8.27 -22.65
CA PRO A 346 9.26 9.13 -22.00
C PRO A 346 8.69 10.54 -21.88
N LEU A 347 8.92 11.20 -20.74
CA LEU A 347 8.50 12.57 -20.55
C LEU A 347 9.17 13.47 -21.60
N PRO A 348 8.45 14.46 -22.17
CA PRO A 348 9.11 15.49 -22.96
C PRO A 348 10.16 16.18 -22.08
N ARG A 349 11.40 16.31 -22.58
CA ARG A 349 12.52 16.86 -21.79
C ARG A 349 12.25 18.30 -21.36
N PHE A 350 11.72 19.09 -22.28
CA PHE A 350 11.23 20.43 -22.03
C PHE A 350 9.92 20.63 -22.79
N GLN A 351 8.98 21.33 -22.17
CA GLN A 351 7.78 21.82 -22.82
C GLN A 351 7.74 23.33 -22.62
N THR A 352 8.03 24.08 -23.68
CA THR A 352 7.87 25.54 -23.70
C THR A 352 6.76 25.91 -24.67
N ASN A 353 5.84 26.75 -24.22
CA ASN A 353 4.82 27.36 -25.08
C ASN A 353 5.24 28.78 -25.52
N THR A 354 6.41 29.24 -25.05
CA THR A 354 6.93 30.59 -25.34
C THR A 354 7.93 30.49 -26.49
N PRO A 355 7.71 31.22 -27.60
CA PRO A 355 8.66 31.25 -28.71
C PRO A 355 9.95 31.96 -28.29
N LEU A 356 11.06 31.60 -28.95
CA LEU A 356 12.34 32.27 -28.75
C LEU A 356 12.24 33.74 -29.19
N ASP A 357 12.72 34.66 -28.34
CA ASP A 357 12.67 36.08 -28.65
C ASP A 357 13.69 36.45 -29.73
N SER A 358 13.32 37.36 -30.64
CA SER A 358 14.17 37.86 -31.73
C SER A 358 15.50 38.46 -31.27
N THR A 359 15.60 38.88 -30.01
CA THR A 359 16.82 39.45 -29.42
C THR A 359 17.87 38.39 -29.04
N PHE A 360 17.54 37.08 -29.11
CA PHE A 360 18.46 35.99 -28.78
C PHE A 360 19.80 36.08 -29.52
N ASP A 361 19.76 36.30 -30.84
CA ASP A 361 20.98 36.36 -31.66
C ASP A 361 21.90 37.53 -31.29
N LYS A 362 21.31 38.60 -30.76
CA LYS A 362 22.05 39.79 -30.32
C LYS A 362 22.63 39.59 -28.92
N ASP A 363 21.79 39.11 -28.01
CA ASP A 363 22.04 39.16 -26.56
C ASP A 363 22.75 37.90 -26.03
N ILE A 364 22.48 36.72 -26.61
CA ILE A 364 22.93 35.41 -26.10
C ILE A 364 23.77 34.65 -27.10
N ARG A 365 23.42 34.64 -28.40
CA ARG A 365 24.12 33.81 -29.38
C ARG A 365 25.61 34.12 -29.40
N ASP A 366 26.37 33.03 -29.26
CA ASP A 366 27.83 32.99 -29.25
C ASP A 366 28.47 33.78 -28.09
N VAL A 367 27.71 34.07 -27.03
CA VAL A 367 28.24 34.72 -25.82
C VAL A 367 28.95 33.68 -24.95
N HIS A 368 30.13 34.05 -24.51
CA HIS A 368 30.96 33.31 -23.57
C HIS A 368 31.08 34.10 -22.27
N LEU A 369 30.79 33.45 -21.15
CA LEU A 369 30.82 34.03 -19.81
C LEU A 369 31.75 33.23 -18.91
N ILE A 370 32.65 33.93 -18.23
CA ILE A 370 33.41 33.42 -17.09
C ILE A 370 32.93 34.18 -15.86
N TYR A 371 32.52 33.46 -14.82
CA TYR A 371 31.95 34.05 -13.62
C TYR A 371 32.38 33.29 -12.37
N ASP A 372 32.46 34.01 -11.26
CA ASP A 372 32.91 33.48 -9.98
C ASP A 372 31.79 33.59 -8.94
N TYR A 373 31.32 32.45 -8.43
CA TYR A 373 30.38 32.43 -7.31
C TYR A 373 31.05 32.89 -6.01
N ASP A 374 30.29 33.59 -5.17
CA ASP A 374 30.59 33.72 -3.75
C ASP A 374 30.16 32.43 -3.04
N ALA A 375 31.12 31.54 -2.77
CA ALA A 375 30.86 30.26 -2.11
C ALA A 375 31.65 30.13 -0.81
N GLU A 376 31.43 29.05 -0.08
CA GLU A 376 32.18 28.69 1.12
C GLU A 376 32.88 27.34 0.92
N ASP A 377 34.10 27.19 1.46
CA ASP A 377 34.82 25.93 1.52
C ASP A 377 34.18 24.96 2.54
N GLU A 378 34.70 23.73 2.64
CA GLU A 378 34.21 22.72 3.60
C GLU A 378 34.29 23.17 5.08
N ASN A 379 35.06 24.22 5.38
CA ASN A 379 35.24 24.78 6.72
C ASN A 379 34.46 26.09 6.93
N GLY A 380 33.68 26.56 5.94
CA GLY A 380 32.92 27.79 6.00
C GLY A 380 33.72 29.06 5.69
N ASN A 381 34.92 28.95 5.12
CA ASN A 381 35.69 30.12 4.67
C ASN A 381 35.25 30.55 3.27
N PRO A 382 35.24 31.85 2.96
CA PRO A 382 34.91 32.34 1.63
C PRO A 382 35.84 31.77 0.55
N GLU A 383 35.26 31.15 -0.47
CA GLU A 383 35.93 30.61 -1.65
C GLU A 383 35.24 31.09 -2.93
N LYS A 384 36.01 31.32 -4.00
CA LYS A 384 35.46 31.66 -5.30
C LYS A 384 35.39 30.42 -6.18
N TRP A 385 34.19 30.03 -6.60
CA TRP A 385 34.02 28.92 -7.54
C TRP A 385 33.88 29.45 -8.97
N ARG A 386 34.90 29.22 -9.79
CA ARG A 386 34.96 29.70 -11.17
C ARG A 386 34.25 28.76 -12.15
N TYR A 387 33.34 29.31 -12.93
CA TYR A 387 32.57 28.60 -13.95
C TYR A 387 32.72 29.30 -15.31
N GLU A 388 32.77 28.51 -16.37
CA GLU A 388 32.91 28.95 -17.75
C GLU A 388 31.74 28.42 -18.58
N MET A 389 31.03 29.27 -19.32
CA MET A 389 29.86 28.89 -20.11
C MET A 389 29.87 29.53 -21.49
N TRP A 390 29.39 28.79 -22.49
CA TRP A 390 29.25 29.27 -23.86
C TRP A 390 27.89 28.88 -24.46
N PHE A 391 27.15 29.90 -24.92
CA PHE A 391 25.81 29.79 -25.47
C PHE A 391 25.85 29.87 -27.01
N PHE A 392 26.19 28.77 -27.66
CA PHE A 392 26.42 28.74 -29.11
C PHE A 392 25.16 28.42 -29.94
N SER A 393 24.16 27.77 -29.35
CA SER A 393 22.92 27.34 -30.01
C SER A 393 21.68 27.77 -29.23
N GLU A 394 20.55 27.84 -29.91
CA GLU A 394 19.21 28.11 -29.36
C GLU A 394 18.66 27.00 -28.44
N ASP A 395 19.31 25.84 -28.41
CA ASP A 395 18.85 24.67 -27.66
C ASP A 395 19.98 23.90 -26.97
N ARG A 396 21.21 24.44 -26.96
CA ARG A 396 22.39 23.79 -26.37
C ARG A 396 23.26 24.80 -25.63
N VAL A 397 23.95 24.31 -24.60
CA VAL A 397 24.97 25.03 -23.85
C VAL A 397 26.17 24.13 -23.59
N VAL A 398 27.38 24.69 -23.64
CA VAL A 398 28.62 24.03 -23.22
C VAL A 398 29.18 24.78 -22.02
N TYR A 399 29.65 24.06 -21.02
CA TYR A 399 30.23 24.67 -19.84
C TYR A 399 31.33 23.81 -19.21
N ALA A 400 32.22 24.48 -18.48
CA ALA A 400 33.27 23.86 -17.70
C ALA A 400 33.26 24.44 -16.29
N ILE A 401 33.59 23.60 -15.31
CA ILE A 401 33.67 23.96 -13.91
C ILE A 401 35.13 23.92 -13.49
N HIS A 402 35.66 25.06 -13.05
CA HIS A 402 37.07 25.22 -12.70
C HIS A 402 37.30 25.32 -11.18
N GLY A 403 36.28 25.69 -10.41
CA GLY A 403 36.36 25.83 -8.95
C GLY A 403 35.26 25.08 -8.19
N GLY A 404 35.48 24.88 -6.88
CA GLY A 404 34.57 24.19 -5.98
C GLY A 404 34.61 22.65 -6.07
N PRO A 405 33.68 21.96 -5.38
CA PRO A 405 33.66 20.49 -5.30
C PRO A 405 33.60 19.79 -6.67
N MET A 406 33.02 20.48 -7.66
CA MET A 406 32.78 19.97 -9.02
C MET A 406 33.88 20.38 -10.02
N ALA A 407 35.00 20.95 -9.55
CA ALA A 407 36.10 21.37 -10.40
C ALA A 407 36.67 20.21 -11.24
N GLY A 408 36.94 20.48 -12.51
CA GLY A 408 37.44 19.46 -13.46
C GLY A 408 36.35 18.76 -14.27
N ARG A 409 35.12 19.29 -14.27
CA ARG A 409 34.00 18.79 -15.08
C ARG A 409 33.78 19.64 -16.33
N ILE A 410 33.76 18.99 -17.49
CA ILE A 410 33.42 19.59 -18.78
C ILE A 410 32.15 18.94 -19.31
N ASN A 411 31.10 19.73 -19.52
CA ASN A 411 29.78 19.22 -19.85
C ASN A 411 29.11 20.04 -20.96
N TYR A 412 28.11 19.44 -21.58
CA TYR A 412 27.22 20.08 -22.54
C TYR A 412 25.81 19.53 -22.36
N GLN A 413 24.79 20.38 -22.52
CA GLN A 413 23.41 19.98 -22.27
C GLN A 413 22.42 20.63 -23.23
N ALA A 414 21.28 19.96 -23.44
CA ALA A 414 20.12 20.60 -24.03
C ALA A 414 19.55 21.62 -23.05
N ALA A 415 19.47 22.88 -23.47
CA ALA A 415 19.04 23.99 -22.64
C ALA A 415 17.81 24.67 -23.25
N THR A 416 17.03 25.32 -22.40
CA THR A 416 15.94 26.20 -22.81
C THR A 416 16.28 27.63 -22.44
N TYR A 417 15.97 28.54 -23.34
CA TYR A 417 16.23 29.98 -23.18
C TYR A 417 14.90 30.72 -23.14
N GLN A 418 14.76 31.60 -22.14
CA GLN A 418 13.59 32.45 -21.99
C GLN A 418 14.03 33.89 -21.77
N CYS A 419 13.57 34.77 -22.66
CA CYS A 419 13.76 36.20 -22.49
C CYS A 419 12.80 36.71 -21.40
N ILE A 420 13.35 37.29 -20.33
CA ILE A 420 12.55 37.94 -19.27
C ILE A 420 12.34 39.40 -19.65
N ARG A 421 13.42 40.08 -20.00
CA ARG A 421 13.43 41.48 -20.47
C ARG A 421 14.46 41.61 -21.60
N PRO A 422 14.05 41.94 -22.84
CA PRO A 422 14.96 42.05 -23.97
C PRO A 422 16.10 43.04 -23.71
N GLY A 423 17.35 42.66 -24.01
CA GLY A 423 18.54 43.47 -23.74
C GLY A 423 18.95 43.55 -22.27
N GLU A 424 18.19 42.98 -21.34
CA GLU A 424 18.44 43.10 -19.89
C GLU A 424 18.62 41.74 -19.21
N LEU A 425 17.61 40.86 -19.30
CA LEU A 425 17.52 39.64 -18.50
C LEU A 425 17.13 38.42 -19.35
N TRP A 426 17.92 37.36 -19.19
CA TRP A 426 17.67 36.06 -19.81
C TRP A 426 17.71 34.94 -18.78
N GLN A 427 16.83 33.96 -18.92
CA GLN A 427 16.85 32.74 -18.12
C GLN A 427 17.24 31.54 -18.98
N VAL A 428 18.15 30.71 -18.47
CA VAL A 428 18.65 29.51 -19.12
C VAL A 428 18.45 28.32 -18.18
N ASN A 429 17.72 27.29 -18.63
CA ASN A 429 17.40 26.12 -17.80
C ASN A 429 17.85 24.84 -18.48
N TRP A 430 18.43 23.92 -17.71
CA TRP A 430 18.79 22.59 -18.19
C TRP A 430 18.68 21.50 -17.11
N LEU A 431 18.59 20.25 -17.55
CA LEU A 431 18.60 19.05 -16.71
C LEU A 431 19.82 18.21 -17.09
N GLU A 432 20.64 17.85 -16.10
CA GLU A 432 21.82 17.01 -16.30
C GLU A 432 21.50 15.52 -16.21
N GLU A 433 22.34 14.70 -16.84
CA GLU A 433 22.35 13.23 -16.73
C GLU A 433 22.53 12.70 -15.30
N THR A 434 23.10 13.50 -14.40
CA THR A 434 23.23 13.21 -12.97
C THR A 434 21.91 13.37 -12.21
N GLY A 435 20.85 13.86 -12.87
CA GLY A 435 19.57 14.20 -12.26
C GLY A 435 19.53 15.61 -11.64
N THR A 436 20.58 16.41 -11.86
CA THR A 436 20.69 17.79 -11.35
C THR A 436 19.90 18.76 -12.21
N VAL A 437 19.11 19.63 -11.56
CA VAL A 437 18.32 20.65 -12.25
C VAL A 437 19.01 21.99 -12.09
N CYS A 438 19.24 22.71 -13.19
CA CYS A 438 19.92 23.99 -13.19
C CYS A 438 19.03 25.06 -13.81
N SER A 439 18.93 26.20 -13.14
CA SER A 439 18.33 27.43 -13.64
C SER A 439 19.29 28.58 -13.44
N LEU A 440 19.55 29.34 -14.48
CA LEU A 440 20.48 30.46 -14.50
C LEU A 440 19.78 31.70 -15.04
N VAL A 441 19.89 32.82 -14.35
CA VAL A 441 19.44 34.13 -14.82
C VAL A 441 20.66 35.00 -15.11
N TYR A 442 20.80 35.39 -16.36
CA TYR A 442 21.85 36.29 -16.83
C TYR A 442 21.34 37.73 -16.84
N ASP A 443 21.98 38.58 -16.02
CA ASP A 443 21.76 40.01 -15.93
C ASP A 443 22.83 40.78 -16.73
N ILE A 444 22.44 41.25 -17.91
CA ILE A 444 23.33 41.91 -18.86
C ILE A 444 23.80 43.27 -18.32
N PRO A 445 22.93 44.20 -17.84
CA PRO A 445 23.37 45.51 -17.39
C PRO A 445 24.26 45.45 -16.15
N ASN A 446 23.95 44.56 -15.20
CA ASN A 446 24.69 44.50 -13.94
C ASN A 446 25.90 43.55 -14.01
N GLN A 447 26.12 42.83 -15.12
CA GLN A 447 27.17 41.82 -15.27
C GLN A 447 27.11 40.75 -14.16
N LYS A 448 25.89 40.28 -13.86
CA LYS A 448 25.64 39.30 -12.80
C LYS A 448 24.95 38.05 -13.32
N ILE A 449 25.17 36.95 -12.62
CA ILE A 449 24.48 35.70 -12.84
C ILE A 449 23.84 35.28 -11.53
N SER A 450 22.55 34.93 -11.55
CA SER A 450 21.86 34.36 -10.39
C SER A 450 21.42 32.95 -10.73
N THR A 451 21.79 31.96 -9.91
CA THR A 451 21.49 30.55 -10.21
C THR A 451 20.74 29.86 -9.08
N LEU A 452 19.91 28.91 -9.50
CA LEU A 452 19.33 27.88 -8.64
C LEU A 452 19.76 26.53 -9.19
N ILE A 453 20.59 25.83 -8.43
CA ILE A 453 21.09 24.50 -8.77
C ILE A 453 20.55 23.51 -7.75
N SER A 454 19.91 22.46 -8.24
CA SER A 454 19.32 21.40 -7.43
C SER A 454 20.08 20.10 -7.67
N PHE A 455 21.17 19.91 -6.92
CA PHE A 455 22.02 18.73 -7.01
C PHE A 455 21.29 17.49 -6.52
N SER A 456 21.33 16.42 -7.30
CA SER A 456 20.88 15.11 -6.80
C SER A 456 21.81 14.65 -5.68
N ARG A 457 21.28 13.88 -4.72
CA ARG A 457 22.07 13.34 -3.61
C ARG A 457 23.36 12.65 -4.07
N GLY A 458 23.25 11.76 -5.08
CA GLY A 458 24.41 11.05 -5.62
C GLY A 458 25.47 11.98 -6.19
N HIS A 459 25.06 13.05 -6.88
CA HIS A 459 25.98 14.03 -7.43
C HIS A 459 26.69 14.81 -6.32
N TRP A 460 25.94 15.28 -5.31
CA TRP A 460 26.51 16.07 -4.21
C TRP A 460 27.43 15.28 -3.28
N GLU A 461 27.04 14.05 -2.89
CA GLU A 461 27.84 13.23 -1.97
C GLU A 461 29.08 12.62 -2.65
N ASN A 462 29.11 12.53 -3.99
CA ASN A 462 30.20 11.92 -4.74
C ASN A 462 30.72 12.82 -5.89
N PRO A 463 31.19 14.04 -5.57
CA PRO A 463 31.51 15.04 -6.59
C PRO A 463 32.68 14.61 -7.49
N GLN A 464 33.65 13.87 -6.94
CA GLN A 464 34.79 13.32 -7.68
C GLN A 464 34.36 12.35 -8.79
N ALA A 465 33.27 11.62 -8.59
CA ALA A 465 32.72 10.73 -9.61
C ALA A 465 32.07 11.51 -10.76
N ALA A 466 31.78 12.80 -10.59
CA ALA A 466 31.24 13.67 -11.63
C ALA A 466 32.33 14.42 -12.43
N HIS A 467 33.62 14.25 -12.11
CA HIS A 467 34.72 14.87 -12.86
C HIS A 467 34.91 14.21 -14.23
N GLY A 468 35.61 14.90 -15.14
CA GLY A 468 35.91 14.41 -16.49
C GLY A 468 35.14 15.15 -17.60
N ASP A 469 35.13 14.57 -18.79
CA ASP A 469 34.47 15.14 -19.97
C ASP A 469 33.30 14.26 -20.41
N LYS A 470 32.10 14.84 -20.52
CA LYS A 470 30.90 14.13 -21.01
C LYS A 470 31.10 13.42 -22.34
N ARG A 471 31.98 13.94 -23.20
CA ARG A 471 32.30 13.36 -24.51
C ARG A 471 32.95 11.98 -24.39
N ASN A 472 33.54 11.66 -23.25
CA ASN A 472 34.05 10.33 -22.96
C ASN A 472 32.91 9.40 -22.51
N PRO A 473 32.63 8.29 -23.24
CA PRO A 473 31.55 7.36 -22.90
C PRO A 473 31.66 6.77 -21.49
N GLY A 474 32.88 6.57 -20.98
CA GLY A 474 33.11 6.03 -19.64
C GLY A 474 32.69 7.00 -18.54
N ASP A 475 32.95 8.29 -18.72
CA ASP A 475 32.58 9.34 -17.78
C ASP A 475 31.06 9.55 -17.79
N LEU A 476 30.44 9.61 -18.98
CA LEU A 476 28.97 9.70 -19.12
C LEU A 476 28.24 8.54 -18.46
N ALA A 477 28.73 7.31 -18.62
CA ALA A 477 28.13 6.13 -17.99
C ALA A 477 28.21 6.23 -16.45
N ARG A 478 29.35 6.68 -15.91
CA ARG A 478 29.54 6.92 -14.47
C ARG A 478 28.57 7.97 -13.95
N TRP A 479 28.41 9.10 -14.65
CA TRP A 479 27.54 10.20 -14.23
C TRP A 479 26.06 9.80 -14.19
N ARG A 480 25.59 8.98 -15.14
CA ARG A 480 24.22 8.44 -15.12
C ARG A 480 23.92 7.53 -13.92
N VAL A 481 24.94 6.91 -13.33
CA VAL A 481 24.77 6.12 -12.10
C VAL A 481 24.51 7.05 -10.91
N LEU A 482 25.07 8.27 -10.90
CA LEU A 482 24.87 9.24 -9.82
C LEU A 482 23.39 9.61 -9.63
N ALA A 483 22.62 9.65 -10.72
CA ALA A 483 21.17 9.91 -10.70
C ALA A 483 20.35 8.82 -9.98
N ARG A 484 20.94 7.65 -9.70
CA ARG A 484 20.26 6.51 -9.08
C ARG A 484 20.42 6.48 -7.56
N PHE A 485 21.33 7.27 -6.99
CA PHE A 485 21.51 7.35 -5.54
C PHE A 485 20.49 8.31 -4.91
N GLY A 486 19.78 7.83 -3.89
CA GLY A 486 18.73 8.60 -3.20
C GLY A 486 17.38 8.58 -3.91
N HIS A 487 16.39 9.27 -3.33
CA HIS A 487 15.11 9.51 -3.98
C HIS A 487 15.12 10.83 -4.77
N GLN A 488 14.21 11.01 -5.72
CA GLN A 488 14.10 12.25 -6.52
C GLN A 488 13.84 13.52 -5.68
N SER A 489 13.41 13.36 -4.43
CA SER A 489 13.23 14.43 -3.44
C SER A 489 14.53 14.83 -2.72
N ASP A 490 15.54 13.96 -2.70
CA ASP A 490 16.74 14.16 -1.91
C ASP A 490 17.72 15.01 -2.72
N ARG A 491 17.65 16.32 -2.52
CA ARG A 491 18.40 17.31 -3.31
C ARG A 491 19.04 18.36 -2.42
N LEU A 492 20.27 18.76 -2.75
CA LEU A 492 20.84 19.99 -2.24
C LEU A 492 20.46 21.14 -3.16
N MET A 493 19.89 22.20 -2.59
CA MET A 493 19.56 23.42 -3.32
C MET A 493 20.64 24.46 -3.05
N LEU A 494 21.37 24.85 -4.10
CA LEU A 494 22.31 25.97 -4.09
C LEU A 494 21.64 27.15 -4.79
N SER A 495 21.56 28.29 -4.10
CA SER A 495 20.92 29.51 -4.60
C SER A 495 21.90 30.66 -4.45
N GLU A 496 22.70 30.91 -5.48
CA GLU A 496 23.83 31.83 -5.40
C GLU A 496 23.82 32.90 -6.50
N GLN A 497 24.53 33.98 -6.23
CA GLN A 497 24.82 35.01 -7.21
C GLN A 497 26.33 35.01 -7.51
N ALA A 498 26.67 35.28 -8.76
CA ALA A 498 28.04 35.39 -9.23
C ALA A 498 28.24 36.69 -10.00
N ASP A 499 29.43 37.25 -9.89
CA ASP A 499 29.89 38.35 -10.71
C ASP A 499 30.58 37.80 -11.97
N ILE A 500 30.23 38.37 -13.13
CA ILE A 500 30.87 38.01 -14.41
C ILE A 500 32.24 38.68 -14.47
N VAL A 501 33.27 37.86 -14.57
CA VAL A 501 34.67 38.28 -14.64
C VAL A 501 35.04 38.62 -16.08
N GLU A 502 34.64 37.78 -17.03
CA GLU A 502 34.91 37.99 -18.45
C GLU A 502 33.68 37.70 -19.30
N LYS A 503 33.47 38.54 -20.31
CA LYS A 503 32.44 38.40 -21.33
C LYS A 503 33.03 38.67 -22.71
N PHE A 504 32.93 37.71 -23.63
CA PHE A 504 33.34 37.88 -25.02
C PHE A 504 32.47 37.04 -25.95
N LYS A 505 32.68 37.17 -27.27
CA LYS A 505 32.03 36.33 -28.28
C LYS A 505 33.00 35.27 -28.82
N GLY A 506 32.49 34.06 -29.01
CA GLY A 506 33.24 32.91 -29.52
C GLY A 506 33.48 31.83 -28.47
N LYS A 507 33.97 30.68 -28.92
CA LYS A 507 34.10 29.46 -28.10
C LYS A 507 35.06 29.54 -26.90
N GLY A 508 36.03 30.45 -26.92
CA GLY A 508 37.10 30.46 -25.91
C GLY A 508 37.87 29.13 -25.92
N ASN A 509 38.02 28.52 -24.75
CA ASN A 509 38.68 27.22 -24.58
C ASN A 509 37.71 26.02 -24.64
N LEU A 510 36.41 26.27 -24.75
CA LEU A 510 35.41 25.21 -24.81
C LEU A 510 35.37 24.56 -26.20
N VAL A 511 35.18 23.24 -26.19
CA VAL A 511 35.10 22.44 -27.43
C VAL A 511 33.65 22.42 -27.94
N PRO A 512 33.40 22.77 -29.21
CA PRO A 512 32.05 22.72 -29.78
C PRO A 512 31.51 21.28 -29.85
N ILE A 513 30.18 21.18 -29.89
CA ILE A 513 29.47 19.92 -30.12
C ILE A 513 28.69 20.02 -31.43
N SER A 514 28.41 18.88 -32.06
CA SER A 514 27.50 18.84 -33.20
C SER A 514 26.06 19.06 -32.76
N GLU A 515 25.21 19.56 -33.65
CA GLU A 515 23.79 19.85 -33.33
C GLU A 515 23.01 18.58 -32.96
N ASP A 516 23.42 17.44 -33.52
CA ASP A 516 22.88 16.09 -33.29
C ASP A 516 23.52 15.35 -32.10
N ALA A 517 24.45 15.99 -31.35
CA ALA A 517 25.11 15.38 -30.22
C ALA A 517 24.11 14.92 -29.15
N ILE A 518 24.29 13.69 -28.67
CA ILE A 518 23.44 13.11 -27.63
C ILE A 518 23.71 13.85 -26.31
N THR A 519 22.71 14.58 -25.84
CA THR A 519 22.76 15.38 -24.61
C THR A 519 22.24 14.66 -23.38
N PHE A 520 21.48 13.56 -23.52
CA PHE A 520 20.96 12.80 -22.38
C PHE A 520 20.63 11.37 -22.79
#